data_AF-A0A953DG73-F1
#
_entry.id   AF-A0A953DG73-F1
#
_cell.length_a   1.000
_cell.length_b   1.000
_cell.length_c   1.000
_cell.angle_alpha   90.00
_cell.angle_beta   90.00
_cell.angle_gamma   90.00
#
_symmetry.space_group_name_H-M   'P 1'
#
loop_
_entity.id
_entity.type
_entity.pdbx_description
1 polymer ?
#
loop_
_entity_poly.entity_id
_entity_poly.type
_entity_poly.pdbx_seq_one_letter_code
_entity_poly.pdbx_strand_id
1 'polypeptide(L)' 'MPDYIDIHSHLNFPALYKDKDAVLSRMREKNVWTITVGTDRKSSEKNLEFLNENG' A
#
# COMPACT_ATOMS: atom_id res chain seq x y z
N MET A 1 13.80 7.03 8.46
CA MET A 1 12.91 8.15 8.10
C MET A 1 12.65 8.04 6.61
N PRO A 2 11.42 8.15 6.11
CA PRO A 2 11.18 8.11 4.66
C PRO A 2 11.79 9.33 3.95
N ASP A 3 12.24 9.14 2.71
CA ASP A 3 12.62 10.24 1.82
C ASP A 3 11.38 10.91 1.21
N TYR A 4 10.32 10.12 0.99
CA TYR A 4 9.04 10.59 0.47
C TYR A 4 7.87 9.93 1.18
N ILE A 5 6.79 10.70 1.35
CA ILE A 5 5.50 10.19 1.83
C ILE A 5 4.47 10.41 0.73
N ASP A 6 3.99 9.32 0.16
CA ASP A 6 2.82 9.33 -0.72
C ASP A 6 1.55 9.39 0.13
N ILE A 7 0.89 10.55 0.13
CA ILE A 7 -0.29 10.79 0.96
C ILE A 7 -1.58 10.12 0.44
N HIS A 8 -1.56 9.54 -0.77
CA HIS A 8 -2.75 8.93 -1.36
C HIS A 8 -2.37 7.80 -2.34
N SER A 9 -2.48 6.55 -1.88
CA SER A 9 -2.36 5.37 -2.72
C SER A 9 -3.57 4.44 -2.60
N HIS A 10 -3.63 3.42 -3.47
CA HIS A 10 -4.63 2.35 -3.42
C HIS A 10 -3.91 0.99 -3.54
N LEU A 11 -3.10 0.61 -2.55
CA LEU A 11 -2.30 -0.62 -2.62
C LEU A 11 -3.13 -1.91 -2.67
N ASN A 12 -4.38 -1.84 -2.19
CA ASN A 12 -5.37 -2.91 -2.29
C ASN A 12 -5.99 -3.07 -3.69
N PHE A 13 -5.62 -2.23 -4.66
CA PHE A 13 -6.18 -2.28 -6.01
C PHE A 13 -5.74 -3.58 -6.73
N PRO A 14 -6.63 -4.31 -7.42
CA PRO A 14 -6.33 -5.66 -7.92
C PRO A 14 -5.06 -5.76 -8.80
N ALA A 15 -4.81 -4.73 -9.63
CA ALA A 15 -3.64 -4.68 -10.49
C ALA A 15 -2.32 -4.59 -9.70
N LEU A 16 -2.34 -3.90 -8.57
CA LEU A 16 -1.17 -3.78 -7.68
C LEU A 16 -1.06 -4.99 -6.74
N TYR A 17 -2.20 -5.56 -6.34
CA TYR A 17 -2.23 -6.70 -5.43
C TYR A 17 -1.57 -7.94 -6.02
N LYS A 18 -1.73 -8.17 -7.33
CA LYS A 18 -1.09 -9.30 -8.03
C LYS A 18 0.44 -9.26 -7.93
N ASP A 19 1.01 -8.05 -7.95
CA ASP A 19 2.45 -7.81 -7.92
C ASP A 19 2.88 -7.09 -6.63
N LYS A 20 2.15 -7.30 -5.52
CA LYS A 20 2.30 -6.53 -4.28
C LYS A 20 3.73 -6.56 -3.74
N ASP A 21 4.40 -7.71 -3.78
CA ASP A 21 5.76 -7.87 -3.26
C ASP A 21 6.76 -7.02 -4.05
N ALA A 22 6.61 -6.96 -5.38
CA ALA A 22 7.45 -6.14 -6.24
C ALA A 22 7.19 -4.63 -6.06
N VAL A 23 5.94 -4.24 -5.75
CA VAL A 23 5.60 -2.85 -5.40
C VAL A 23 6.24 -2.48 -4.06
N LEU A 24 6.05 -3.30 -3.02
CA LEU A 24 6.56 -3.04 -1.68
C LEU A 24 8.10 -3.04 -1.64
N SER A 25 8.78 -3.94 -2.33
CA SER A 25 10.24 -3.91 -2.44
C SER A 25 10.74 -2.60 -3.05
N ARG A 26 10.15 -2.15 -4.16
CA ARG A 26 10.53 -0.87 -4.78
C ARG A 26 10.28 0.34 -3.88
N MET A 27 9.21 0.31 -3.08
CA MET A 27 8.93 1.36 -2.10
C MET A 27 9.96 1.36 -0.98
N ARG A 28 10.33 0.19 -0.45
CA ARG A 28 11.36 0.03 0.59
C ARG A 28 12.73 0.48 0.08
N GLU A 29 13.14 0.06 -1.12
CA GLU A 29 14.40 0.45 -1.76
C GLU A 29 14.53 1.97 -1.94
N LYS A 30 13.40 2.66 -2.16
CA LYS A 30 13.35 4.12 -2.36
C LYS A 30 12.99 4.91 -1.10
N ASN A 31 12.93 4.26 0.06
CA ASN A 31 12.47 4.84 1.33
C ASN A 31 11.14 5.61 1.20
N VAL A 32 10.19 5.09 0.43
CA VAL A 32 8.86 5.69 0.23
C VAL A 32 7.88 5.08 1.21
N TRP A 33 7.23 5.91 2.02
CA TRP A 33 6.09 5.51 2.85
C TRP A 33 4.80 5.97 2.17
N THR A 34 3.67 5.34 2.48
CA THR A 34 2.39 5.72 1.90
C THR A 34 1.22 5.60 2.86
N ILE A 35 0.17 6.35 2.57
CA ILE A 35 -1.17 6.19 3.15
C ILE A 35 -2.05 5.57 2.06
N THR A 36 -2.50 4.32 2.27
CA THR A 36 -3.44 3.64 1.36
C THR A 36 -4.88 3.98 1.72
N VAL A 37 -5.67 4.43 0.75
CA VAL A 37 -7.03 4.95 0.92
C VAL A 37 -8.05 3.94 0.39
N GLY A 38 -9.13 3.72 1.15
CA GLY A 38 -10.30 2.99 0.70
C GLY A 38 -11.39 3.97 0.25
N THR A 39 -12.09 3.67 -0.84
CA THR A 39 -13.20 4.51 -1.35
C THR A 39 -14.55 4.15 -0.72
N ASP A 40 -14.63 3.02 -0.03
CA ASP A 40 -15.80 2.51 0.66
C ASP A 40 -15.38 1.64 1.86
N ARG A 41 -16.34 1.18 2.67
CA ARG A 41 -16.05 0.33 3.84
C ARG A 41 -15.27 -0.93 3.46
N LYS A 42 -15.66 -1.61 2.39
CA LYS A 42 -15.10 -2.90 1.98
C LYS A 42 -13.64 -2.77 1.54
N SER A 43 -13.33 -1.72 0.79
CA SER A 43 -11.96 -1.39 0.36
C SER A 43 -11.10 -0.92 1.53
N SER A 44 -11.67 -0.20 2.50
CA SER A 44 -10.97 0.15 3.75
C SER A 44 -10.66 -1.08 4.60
N GLU A 45 -11.55 -2.06 4.70
CA GLU A 45 -11.28 -3.34 5.39
C GLU A 45 -10.16 -4.11 4.70
N LYS A 46 -10.18 -4.18 3.36
CA LYS A 46 -9.08 -4.78 2.60
C LYS A 46 -7.74 -4.09 2.81
N ASN A 47 -7.72 -2.77 3.06
CA ASN A 47 -6.47 -2.08 3.41
C ASN A 47 -5.92 -2.55 4.75
N LEU A 48 -6.77 -2.85 5.73
CA LEU A 48 -6.34 -3.42 7.01
C LEU A 48 -5.80 -4.83 6.85
N GLU A 49 -6.48 -5.68 6.06
CA GLU A 49 -6.00 -7.02 5.71
C GLU A 49 -4.63 -6.95 5.03
N PHE A 50 -4.50 -6.10 4.01
CA PHE A 50 -3.23 -5.87 3.32
C PHE A 50 -2.14 -5.40 4.29
N LEU A 51 -2.44 -4.47 5.20
CA LEU A 51 -1.46 -3.99 6.18
C LEU A 51 -1.03 -5.11 7.14
N ASN A 52 -1.97 -5.90 7.67
CA ASN A 52 -1.64 -7.00 8.58
C ASN A 52 -0.77 -8.08 7.92
N GLU A 53 -0.90 -8.27 6.62
CA GLU A 53 -0.07 -9.21 5.86
C GLU A 53 1.34 -8.69 5.54
N ASN A 54 1.54 -7.36 5.49
CA ASN A 54 2.75 -6.77 4.89
C ASN A 54 3.45 -5.68 5.74
N GLY A 55 2.88 -5.36 6.91
CA GLY A 55 3.34 -4.32 7.85
C GLY A 55 4.65 -4.66 8.54
#